data_AF-A0A945MD84-F1
#
_entry.id   AF-A0A945MD84-F1
#
_cell.length_a   1.000
_cell.length_b   1.000
_cell.length_c   1.000
_cell.angle_alpha   90.00
_cell.angle_beta   90.00
_cell.angle_gamma   90.00
#
_symmetry.space_group_name_H-M   'P 1'
#
loop_
_entity.id
_entity.type
_entity.pdbx_description
1 polymer ?
#
loop_
_entity_poly.entity_id
_entity_poly.type
_entity_poly.pdbx_seq_one_letter_code
_entity_poly.pdbx_strand_id
1 'polypeptide(L)' 'KYFIKDGVSWQLKKELQDMITYKTSNLLKDFATLDTFHMVFYHNVLIYFDQETKRQILDRIAKMS' A
#
# COMPACT_ATOMS: atom_id res chain seq x y z
N LYS A 1 -12.02 0.26 20.81
CA LYS A 1 -12.19 -1.19 20.44
C LYS A 1 -10.95 -1.77 19.76
N TYR A 2 -10.31 -1.06 18.83
CA TYR A 2 -9.16 -1.55 18.04
C TYR A 2 -7.78 -1.15 18.58
N PHE A 3 -7.73 -0.23 19.53
CA PHE A 3 -6.51 0.28 20.13
C PHE A 3 -6.47 -0.08 21.63
N ILE A 4 -5.26 -0.27 22.14
CA ILE A 4 -4.92 -0.45 23.55
C ILE A 4 -4.17 0.80 24.00
N LYS A 5 -4.50 1.31 25.19
CA LYS A 5 -3.80 2.44 25.78
C LYS A 5 -2.45 1.99 26.34
N ASP A 6 -1.37 2.63 25.91
CA ASP A 6 0.00 2.38 26.39
C ASP A 6 0.58 3.69 26.94
N GLY A 7 0.45 3.86 28.26
CA GLY A 7 0.76 5.11 28.95
C GLY A 7 -0.05 6.30 28.42
N VAL A 8 0.63 7.23 27.75
CA VAL A 8 0.04 8.41 27.09
C VAL A 8 -0.30 8.17 25.62
N SER A 9 0.10 7.03 25.06
CA SER A 9 -0.07 6.68 23.64
C SER A 9 -1.17 5.64 23.44
N TRP A 10 -1.55 5.43 22.18
CA TRP A 10 -2.47 4.37 21.77
C TRP A 10 -1.76 3.49 20.75
N GLN A 11 -1.81 2.19 20.97
CA GLN A 11 -1.25 1.20 20.06
C GLN A 11 -2.37 0.37 19.46
N LEU A 12 -2.20 -0.04 18.19
CA LEU A 12 -3.14 -0.96 17.55
C LEU A 12 -3.07 -2.32 18.25
N LYS A 13 -4.20 -3.02 18.41
CA LYS A 13 -4.17 -4.38 18.96
C LYS A 13 -3.33 -5.31 18.07
N LYS A 14 -2.59 -6.22 18.70
CA LYS A 14 -1.73 -7.19 18.00
C LYS A 14 -2.48 -7.99 16.94
N GLU A 15 -3.71 -8.41 17.23
CA GLU A 15 -4.58 -9.14 16.29
C GLU A 15 -4.79 -8.43 14.94
N LEU A 16 -4.77 -7.09 14.95
CA LEU A 16 -4.87 -6.28 13.73
C LEU A 16 -3.51 -5.98 13.10
N GLN A 17 -2.46 -5.84 13.91
CA GLN A 17 -1.10 -5.67 13.40
C GLN A 17 -0.64 -6.91 12.62
N ASP A 18 -0.96 -8.10 13.13
CA ASP A 18 -0.58 -9.38 12.50
C ASP A 18 -1.27 -9.59 11.13
N MET A 19 -2.36 -8.86 10.85
CA MET A 19 -3.03 -8.85 9.54
C MET A 19 -2.34 -7.92 8.51
N ILE A 20 -1.35 -7.12 8.94
CA ILE A 20 -0.68 -6.13 8.10
C ILE A 20 0.73 -6.63 7.77
N THR A 21 1.03 -6.71 6.48
CA THR A 21 2.39 -6.97 5.99
C THR A 21 2.98 -5.68 5.43
N TYR A 22 4.08 -5.21 6.03
CA TYR A 22 4.82 -4.06 5.53
C TYR A 22 5.88 -4.50 4.51
N LYS A 23 5.81 -3.93 3.31
CA LYS A 23 6.82 -4.14 2.25
C LYS A 23 7.14 -2.80 1.59
N THR A 24 8.43 -2.56 1.36
CA THR A 24 8.88 -1.43 0.55
C THR A 24 8.73 -1.78 -0.93
N SER A 25 8.07 -0.91 -1.69
CA SER A 25 7.92 -1.06 -3.14
C SER A 25 8.23 0.26 -3.85
N ASN A 26 8.68 0.16 -5.11
CA ASN A 26 8.90 1.31 -5.97
C ASN A 26 7.95 1.21 -7.17
N LEU A 27 7.07 2.19 -7.32
CA LEU A 27 6.04 2.24 -8.39
C LEU A 27 6.62 2.26 -9.81
N LEU A 28 7.88 2.65 -9.96
CA LEU A 28 8.57 2.69 -11.25
C LEU A 28 9.13 1.32 -11.65
N LYS A 29 9.22 0.37 -10.72
CA LYS A 29 9.68 -1.00 -10.96
C LYS A 29 8.50 -1.95 -11.11
N ASP A 30 8.75 -3.10 -11.72
CA ASP A 30 7.71 -4.12 -11.85
C ASP A 30 7.28 -4.69 -10.51
N PHE A 31 5.99 -4.96 -10.40
CA PHE A 31 5.34 -5.52 -9.22
C PHE A 31 5.39 -7.05 -9.16
N ALA A 32 6.29 -7.69 -9.92
CA ALA A 32 6.33 -9.14 -10.09
C ALA A 32 6.51 -9.92 -8.77
N THR A 33 6.97 -9.27 -7.70
CA THR A 33 7.12 -9.85 -6.35
C THR A 33 5.92 -9.61 -5.44
N LEU A 34 4.86 -8.95 -5.93
CA LEU A 34 3.66 -8.65 -5.17
C LEU A 34 2.54 -9.59 -5.61
N ASP A 35 1.82 -10.13 -4.64
CA ASP A 35 0.66 -11.01 -4.87
C ASP A 35 -0.50 -10.23 -5.53
N THR A 36 -1.50 -10.97 -6.02
CA THR A 36 -2.73 -10.37 -6.55
C THR A 36 -3.48 -9.64 -5.44
N PHE A 37 -3.99 -8.44 -5.71
CA PHE A 37 -4.77 -7.66 -4.75
C PHE A 37 -6.18 -7.39 -5.26
N HIS A 38 -7.18 -7.65 -4.41
CA HIS A 38 -8.56 -7.29 -4.70
C HIS A 38 -8.81 -5.77 -4.76
N MET A 39 -8.04 -4.99 -3.98
CA MET A 39 -8.13 -3.53 -3.96
C MET A 39 -6.75 -2.91 -3.71
N VAL A 40 -6.46 -1.82 -4.42
CA VAL A 40 -5.19 -1.08 -4.33
C VAL A 40 -5.47 0.40 -4.06
N PHE A 41 -4.76 0.99 -3.09
CA PHE A 41 -4.90 2.40 -2.71
C PHE A 41 -3.57 3.16 -2.83
N TYR A 42 -3.51 4.20 -3.68
CA TYR A 42 -2.36 5.10 -3.84
C TYR A 42 -2.75 6.59 -3.69
N HIS A 43 -3.32 6.93 -2.54
CA HIS A 43 -3.78 8.29 -2.27
C HIS A 43 -2.61 9.29 -2.18
N ASN A 44 -2.74 10.43 -2.87
CA ASN A 44 -1.74 11.50 -2.94
C ASN A 44 -0.36 11.11 -3.49
N VAL A 45 -0.19 9.92 -4.10
CA VAL A 45 1.10 9.50 -4.66
C VAL A 45 1.21 9.76 -6.16
N LEU A 46 0.13 9.51 -6.92
CA LEU A 46 0.16 9.65 -8.38
C LEU A 46 0.34 11.09 -8.86
N ILE A 47 0.11 12.09 -8.00
CA ILE A 47 0.25 13.51 -8.35
C ILE A 47 1.71 13.94 -8.60
N TYR A 48 2.69 13.16 -8.14
CA TYR A 48 4.11 13.48 -8.26
C TYR A 48 4.75 13.05 -9.60
N PHE A 49 4.03 12.29 -10.43
CA PHE A 49 4.55 11.78 -11.70
C PHE A 49 4.04 12.58 -12.89
N ASP A 50 4.75 12.54 -14.02
CA ASP A 50 4.22 13.06 -15.28
C ASP A 50 3.09 12.15 -15.83
N GLN A 51 2.41 12.60 -16.89
CA GLN A 51 1.24 11.90 -17.42
C GLN A 51 1.57 10.51 -17.98
N GLU A 52 2.71 10.36 -18.66
CA GLU A 52 3.11 9.09 -19.26
C GLU A 52 3.53 8.09 -18.17
N THR A 53 4.30 8.55 -17.18
CA THR A 53 4.67 7.75 -16.02
C THR A 53 3.44 7.31 -15.23
N LYS A 54 2.44 8.19 -15.00
CA LYS A 54 1.18 7.80 -14.37
C LYS A 54 0.46 6.69 -15.13
N ARG A 55 0.38 6.79 -16.45
CA ARG A 55 -0.26 5.78 -17.30
C ARG A 55 0.43 4.43 -17.14
N GLN A 56 1.76 4.40 -17.21
CA GLN A 56 2.54 3.17 -17.04
C GLN A 56 2.41 2.55 -15.64
N ILE A 57 2.29 3.37 -14.58
CA ILE A 57 2.04 2.88 -13.22
C ILE A 57 0.66 2.23 -13.15
N LEU A 58 -0.38 2.89 -13.67
CA LEU A 58 -1.75 2.38 -13.66
C LEU A 58 -1.89 1.10 -14.50
N ASP A 59 -1.26 1.02 -15.67
CA ASP A 59 -1.23 -0.18 -16.52
C ASP A 59 -0.60 -1.37 -15.78
N ARG A 60 0.42 -1.12 -14.96
CA ARG A 60 1.05 -2.16 -14.15
C ARG A 60 0.16 -2.59 -12.98
N ILE A 61 -0.51 -1.66 -12.30
CA ILE A 61 -1.47 -1.97 -11.23
C ILE A 61 -2.64 -2.81 -11.76
N ALA A 62 -3.16 -2.49 -12.94
CA ALA A 62 -4.27 -3.20 -13.56
C ALA A 62 -3.94 -4.68 -13.90
N LYS A 63 -2.66 -5.04 -14.00
CA LYS A 63 -2.22 -6.43 -14.18
C LYS A 63 -2.17 -7.22 -12.87
N MET A 64 -2.27 -6.54 -11.73
CA MET A 64 -2.20 -7.15 -10.39
C MET A 64 -3.58 -7.36 -9.74
N SER A 65 -4.63 -6.87 -10.38
CA SER A 65 -6.03 -6.99 -9.94
C SER A 65 -6.74 -8.16 -10.63
#